data_AF-A0A6P0N5D9-F1
#
_entry.id   AF-A0A6P0N5D9-F1
#
_cell.length_a   1.000
_cell.length_b   1.000
_cell.length_c   1.000
_cell.angle_alpha   90.00
_cell.angle_beta   90.00
_cell.angle_gamma   90.00
#
_symmetry.space_group_name_H-M   'P 1'
#
loop_
_entity.id
_entity.type
_entity.pdbx_description
1 polymer ?
#
loop_
_entity_poly.entity_id
_entity_poly.type
_entity_poly.pdbx_seq_one_letter_code
_entity_poly.pdbx_strand_id
1 'polypeptide(L)' 'MPQNRIITLLSDFGLQDVYVGVMKGVIAQVNPTLTIVDLTHQIPAQNLTAAR' A
#
# COMPACT_ATOMS: atom_id res chain seq x y z
N MET A 1 0.95 -23.74 10.93
CA MET A 1 0.16 -22.84 10.06
C MET A 1 1.15 -22.08 9.18
N PRO A 2 0.97 -22.00 7.86
CA PRO A 2 1.80 -21.12 7.05
C PRO A 2 1.62 -19.69 7.58
N GLN A 3 2.72 -19.03 7.91
CA GLN A 3 2.71 -17.64 8.37
C GLN A 3 2.30 -16.76 7.19
N ASN A 4 1.06 -16.28 7.15
CA ASN A 4 0.65 -15.31 6.15
C ASN A 4 1.52 -14.06 6.32
N ARG A 5 2.41 -13.82 5.35
CA ARG A 5 3.23 -12.62 5.34
C ARG A 5 2.34 -11.47 4.89
N ILE A 6 2.30 -10.41 5.68
CA ILE A 6 1.47 -9.24 5.43
C ILE A 6 2.39 -8.06 5.12
N ILE A 7 2.00 -7.26 4.12
CA ILE A 7 2.54 -5.92 3.88
C ILE A 7 1.41 -4.91 4.02
N THR A 8 1.63 -3.89 4.84
CA THR A 8 0.69 -2.77 4.99
C THR A 8 1.16 -1.59 4.15
N LEU A 9 0.24 -0.88 3.51
CA LEU A 9 0.56 0.30 2.69
C LEU A 9 -0.07 1.57 3.28
N LEU A 10 0.73 2.62 3.35
CA LEU A 10 0.34 3.99 3.69
C LEU A 10 0.96 4.91 2.62
N SER A 11 0.16 5.77 1.98
CA SER A 11 0.70 6.80 1.08
C SER A 11 -0.19 8.04 1.01
N ASP A 12 0.33 9.08 0.36
CA ASP A 12 -0.34 10.33 0.03
C ASP A 12 -0.74 10.43 -1.45
N PHE A 13 -0.78 9.29 -2.15
CA PHE A 13 -1.01 9.23 -3.60
C PHE A 13 -2.47 9.46 -4.01
N GLY A 14 -3.40 9.40 -3.06
CA GLY A 14 -4.82 9.33 -3.34
C GLY A 14 -5.22 8.05 -4.08
N LEU A 15 -6.46 8.04 -4.57
CA LEU A 15 -7.04 6.95 -5.35
C LEU A 15 -7.47 7.39 -6.76
N GLN A 16 -7.16 8.64 -7.13
CA GLN A 16 -7.59 9.22 -8.40
C GLN A 16 -6.68 8.81 -9.56
N ASP A 17 -5.44 8.41 -9.26
CA ASP A 17 -4.43 7.98 -10.23
C ASP A 17 -4.00 6.52 -9.97
N VAL A 18 -3.18 5.96 -10.85
CA VAL A 18 -2.85 4.54 -10.94
C VAL A 18 -1.80 4.07 -9.93
N TYR A 19 -1.14 4.96 -9.20
CA TYR A 19 0.06 4.63 -8.42
C TYR A 19 -0.16 3.50 -7.40
N VAL A 20 -1.29 3.47 -6.69
CA VAL A 20 -1.63 2.39 -5.76
C VAL A 20 -1.75 1.06 -6.49
N GLY A 21 -2.40 1.05 -7.66
CA GLY A 21 -2.53 -0.14 -8.50
C GLY A 21 -1.17 -0.65 -9.00
N VAL A 22 -0.31 0.27 -9.47
CA VAL A 22 1.05 -0.07 -9.92
C VAL A 22 1.87 -0.68 -8.78
N MET A 23 1.87 -0.06 -7.60
CA MET A 23 2.58 -0.61 -6.43
C MET A 23 2.12 -2.02 -6.09
N LYS A 24 0.80 -2.25 -6.01
CA LYS A 24 0.25 -3.58 -5.71
C LYS A 24 0.59 -4.60 -6.79
N GLY A 25 0.56 -4.20 -8.06
CA GLY A 25 0.95 -5.05 -9.18
C GLY A 25 2.41 -5.49 -9.10
N VAL A 26 3.32 -4.59 -8.76
CA VAL A 26 4.75 -4.91 -8.57
C VAL A 26 4.95 -5.82 -7.36
N ILE A 27 4.30 -5.54 -6.22
CA ILE A 27 4.36 -6.39 -5.03
C ILE A 27 3.88 -7.82 -5.36
N ALA A 28 2.76 -7.95 -6.07
CA ALA A 28 2.20 -9.24 -6.47
C ALA A 28 3.10 -10.02 -7.43
N GLN A 29 3.83 -9.33 -8.33
CA GLN A 29 4.84 -9.96 -9.19
C GLN A 29 6.03 -10.51 -8.40
N VAL A 30 6.46 -9.82 -7.33
CA VAL A 30 7.57 -10.26 -6.49
C VAL A 30 7.16 -11.40 -5.56
N ASN A 31 5.97 -11.33 -4.95
CA ASN A 31 5.44 -12.41 -4.13
C ASN A 31 3.90 -12.48 -4.25
N PRO A 32 3.37 -13.45 -5.01
CA PRO A 32 1.93 -13.58 -5.24
C PRO A 32 1.15 -14.10 -4.03
N THR A 33 1.84 -14.56 -2.97
CA THR A 33 1.21 -15.09 -1.74
C THR A 33 1.15 -14.08 -0.60
N LEU A 34 1.72 -12.87 -0.79
CA LEU A 34 1.61 -11.79 0.20
C LEU A 34 0.17 -11.32 0.33
N THR A 35 -0.26 -11.07 1.56
CA THR A 35 -1.49 -10.31 1.82
C THR A 35 -1.13 -8.82 1.87
N ILE A 36 -1.79 -8.02 1.04
CA ILE A 36 -1.65 -6.55 1.05
C ILE A 36 -2.82 -5.96 1.83
N VAL A 37 -2.52 -5.09 2.79
CA VAL A 37 -3.53 -4.35 3.58
C VAL A 37 -3.27 -2.86 3.41
N ASP A 38 -4.24 -2.12 2.86
CA ASP A 38 -4.13 -0.65 2.83
C ASP A 38 -4.55 -0.09 4.19
N LEU A 39 -3.70 0.74 4.77
CA LEU A 39 -4.08 1.57 5.91
C LEU A 39 -4.88 2.77 5.41
N THR A 40 -4.25 3.57 4.55
CA THR A 40 -4.91 4.61 3.75
C THR A 40 -3.96 5.12 2.67
N HIS A 41 -4.53 5.61 1.58
CA HIS A 41 -3.80 6.35 0.54
C HIS A 41 -4.22 7.82 0.49
N GLN A 42 -5.00 8.28 1.47
CA GLN A 42 -5.62 9.60 1.50
C GLN A 42 -4.89 10.56 2.45
N ILE A 43 -3.62 10.31 2.76
CA ILE A 43 -2.80 11.28 3.47
C ILE A 43 -2.70 12.53 2.59
N PRO A 44 -2.91 13.75 3.13
CA PRO A 44 -2.65 14.96 2.37
C PRO A 44 -1.19 14.98 1.90
N ALA A 45 -0.96 15.34 0.64
CA ALA A 45 0.37 15.35 0.03
C ALA A 45 1.42 15.96 0.96
N GLN A 46 2.48 15.19 1.24
CA GLN A 46 3.65 15.58 2.05
C GLN A 46 3.35 15.89 3.54
N ASN A 47 2.15 15.62 4.06
CA ASN A 47 1.80 15.88 5.46
C ASN A 47 2.23 14.74 6.39
N LEU A 48 3.45 14.86 6.93
CA LEU A 48 4.02 13.88 7.86
C LEU A 48 3.25 13.76 9.18
N THR A 49 2.62 14.84 9.65
CA THR A 49 1.88 14.80 10.93
C THR A 49 0.59 14.01 10.81
N ALA A 50 -0.06 14.06 9.64
CA ALA A 50 -1.25 13.24 9.36
C ALA A 50 -0.92 11.74 9.19
N ALA A 51 0.35 11.39 8.95
CA ALA A 51 0.84 10.03 8.74
C ALA A 51 1.45 9.38 10.01
N ARG A 52 1.35 10.04 11.17
CA ARG A 52 1.94 9.61 12.44
C ARG A 52 1.07 8.63 13.22
#